data_AF-A0A8J9SBR9-F1
#
_entry.id   AF-A0A8J9SBR9-F1
#
_cell.length_a   1.000
_cell.length_b   1.000
_cell.length_c   1.000
_cell.angle_alpha   90.00
_cell.angle_beta   90.00
_cell.angle_gamma   90.00
#
_symmetry.space_group_name_H-M   'P 1'
#
loop_
_entity.id
_entity.type
_entity.pdbx_description
1 polymer ?
#
loop_
_entity_poly.entity_id
_entity_poly.type
_entity_poly.pdbx_seq_one_letter_code
_entity_poly.pdbx_strand_id
1 'polypeptide(L)'
;MFTFSRLAARRVATSTRRNMAEMPVPQSRNAKLWEGHPTNEGWETTVMWLYPVSVILFAAAHGLAPETGIRAWAQQEARARLELKAQGKVDFEFGKHYQNLEKNQEGSWDKFTEKAVRMTDEDDDDDDDE
;
A
#
# COMPACT_ATOMS: atom_id res chain seq x y z
N MET A 1 -59.25 -14.55 48.51
CA MET A 1 -58.59 -13.28 48.84
C MET A 1 -57.09 -13.55 48.81
N PHE A 2 -56.40 -13.20 47.71
CA PHE A 2 -54.99 -13.57 47.51
C PHE A 2 -54.08 -12.40 47.87
N THR A 3 -53.27 -12.56 48.93
CA THR A 3 -52.21 -11.61 49.30
C THR A 3 -50.90 -12.00 48.62
N PHE A 4 -50.46 -11.20 47.65
CA PHE A 4 -49.11 -11.29 47.08
C PHE A 4 -48.13 -10.50 47.94
N SER A 5 -47.34 -11.18 48.78
CA SER A 5 -46.15 -10.57 49.38
C SER A 5 -45.01 -10.56 48.37
N ARG A 6 -44.70 -9.39 47.82
CA ARG A 6 -43.51 -9.16 47.00
C ARG A 6 -42.26 -9.24 47.89
N LEU A 7 -41.57 -10.37 47.88
CA LEU A 7 -40.19 -10.47 48.35
C LEU A 7 -39.29 -9.75 47.34
N ALA A 8 -38.87 -8.53 47.68
CA ALA A 8 -37.87 -7.79 46.95
C ALA A 8 -36.53 -8.54 47.07
N ALA A 9 -36.13 -9.26 46.03
CA ALA A 9 -34.80 -9.86 45.94
C ALA A 9 -33.76 -8.72 45.85
N ARG A 10 -33.09 -8.46 46.97
CA ARG A 10 -31.93 -7.55 47.03
C ARG A 10 -30.80 -8.20 46.23
N ARG A 11 -30.61 -7.78 44.98
CA ARG A 11 -29.40 -8.10 44.21
C ARG A 11 -28.22 -7.47 44.93
N VAL A 12 -27.48 -8.26 45.69
CA VAL A 12 -26.16 -7.88 46.19
C VAL A 12 -25.30 -7.69 44.95
N ALA A 13 -24.91 -6.45 44.67
CA ALA A 13 -23.91 -6.18 43.66
C ALA A 13 -22.63 -6.90 44.08
N THR A 14 -22.31 -7.98 43.40
CA THR A 14 -21.02 -8.66 43.53
C THR A 14 -19.97 -7.66 43.07
N SER A 15 -19.37 -6.94 44.01
CA SER A 15 -18.16 -6.17 43.76
C SER A 15 -17.11 -7.16 43.29
N THR A 16 -16.88 -7.25 41.98
CA THR A 16 -15.74 -7.95 41.40
C THR A 16 -14.47 -7.32 41.99
N ARG A 17 -13.98 -7.90 43.08
CA ARG A 17 -12.65 -7.59 43.60
C ARG A 17 -11.68 -8.04 42.52
N ARG A 18 -11.07 -7.07 41.82
CA ARG A 18 -9.87 -7.33 41.03
C ARG A 18 -8.84 -7.93 41.99
N ASN A 19 -8.51 -9.21 41.82
CA ASN A 19 -7.41 -9.84 42.52
C ASN A 19 -6.12 -9.11 42.11
N MET A 20 -5.71 -8.10 42.87
CA MET A 20 -4.39 -7.49 42.79
C MET A 20 -3.40 -8.33 43.61
N ALA A 21 -3.42 -9.66 43.44
CA ALA A 21 -2.71 -10.58 44.32
C ALA A 21 -1.22 -10.72 43.99
N GLU A 22 -0.77 -10.26 42.81
CA GLU A 22 0.64 -10.22 42.46
C GLU A 22 0.89 -8.98 41.60
N MET A 23 1.68 -8.03 42.11
CA MET A 23 2.31 -7.05 41.24
C MET A 23 3.28 -7.80 40.32
N PRO A 24 3.23 -7.64 38.99
CA PRO A 24 4.20 -8.28 38.11
C PRO A 24 5.59 -7.79 38.50
N VAL A 25 6.48 -8.74 38.79
CA VAL A 25 7.89 -8.42 39.08
C VAL A 25 8.48 -7.76 37.83
N PRO A 26 9.11 -6.58 37.94
CA PRO A 26 9.75 -5.93 36.80
C PRO A 26 10.79 -6.85 36.16
N GLN A 27 10.53 -7.27 34.93
CA GLN A 27 11.42 -8.13 34.13
C GLN A 27 12.72 -7.41 33.72
N SER A 28 12.76 -6.08 33.83
CA SER A 28 13.88 -5.22 33.41
C SER A 28 15.20 -5.52 34.13
N ARG A 29 15.18 -6.12 35.33
CA ARG A 29 16.40 -6.43 36.09
C ARG A 29 17.17 -7.65 35.56
N ASN A 30 16.51 -8.56 34.84
CA ASN A 30 17.11 -9.82 34.38
C ASN A 30 17.30 -9.85 32.85
N ALA A 31 17.06 -8.75 32.15
CA ALA A 31 17.23 -8.69 30.70
C ALA A 31 18.71 -8.86 30.35
N LYS A 32 19.08 -9.99 29.74
CA LYS A 32 20.42 -10.15 29.19
C LYS A 32 20.50 -9.40 27.88
N LEU A 33 21.60 -8.68 27.67
CA LEU A 33 21.90 -8.07 26.37
C LEU A 33 21.95 -9.19 25.32
N TRP A 34 21.16 -9.03 24.25
CA TRP A 34 21.10 -9.93 23.09
C TRP A 34 20.41 -11.29 23.28
N GLU A 35 19.89 -11.61 24.47
CA GLU A 35 18.88 -12.66 24.57
C GLU A 35 17.54 -12.02 24.19
N GLY A 36 17.01 -12.39 23.02
CA GLY A 36 15.67 -12.01 22.63
C GLY A 36 14.65 -12.39 23.71
N HIS A 37 13.49 -11.74 23.71
CA HIS A 37 12.44 -12.09 24.66
C HIS A 37 11.87 -13.48 24.32
N PRO A 38 11.54 -14.31 25.33
CA PRO A 38 11.24 -15.73 25.13
C PRO A 38 9.85 -16.00 24.55
N THR A 39 9.01 -14.98 24.38
CA THR A 39 7.60 -15.13 24.00
C THR A 39 7.30 -14.19 22.85
N ASN A 40 6.71 -14.74 21.78
CA ASN A 40 6.32 -13.97 20.62
C ASN A 40 5.28 -12.90 21.03
N GLU A 41 5.67 -11.64 21.06
CA GLU A 41 4.78 -10.54 21.40
C GLU A 41 3.91 -10.20 20.17
N GLY A 42 2.64 -9.86 20.38
CA GLY A 42 1.68 -9.69 19.27
C GLY A 42 2.05 -8.61 18.24
N TRP A 43 2.99 -7.71 18.54
CA TRP A 43 3.50 -6.71 17.61
C TRP A 43 4.61 -7.23 16.69
N GLU A 44 5.33 -8.29 17.06
CA GLU A 44 6.47 -8.81 16.30
C GLU A 44 6.08 -9.19 14.89
N THR A 45 4.96 -9.89 14.75
CA THR A 45 4.46 -10.34 13.45
C THR A 45 4.08 -9.14 12.58
N THR A 46 3.45 -8.13 13.15
CA THR A 46 3.12 -6.89 12.44
C THR A 46 4.37 -6.18 11.95
N VAL A 47 5.38 -6.02 12.81
CA VAL A 47 6.66 -5.39 12.47
C VAL A 47 7.39 -6.22 11.41
N MET A 48 7.48 -7.53 11.59
CA MET A 48 8.19 -8.44 10.69
C MET A 48 7.63 -8.43 9.27
N TRP A 49 6.33 -8.20 9.08
CA TRP A 49 5.73 -8.09 7.76
C TRP A 49 5.67 -6.67 7.23
N LEU A 50 5.32 -5.70 8.06
CA LEU A 50 5.13 -4.31 7.64
C LEU A 50 6.42 -3.71 7.08
N TYR A 51 7.56 -3.92 7.75
CA TYR A 51 8.82 -3.34 7.31
C TYR A 51 9.31 -3.88 5.96
N PRO A 52 9.46 -5.19 5.72
CA PRO A 52 9.92 -5.67 4.41
C PRO A 52 8.92 -5.35 3.30
N VAL A 53 7.61 -5.43 3.55
CA VAL A 53 6.60 -5.05 2.55
C VAL A 53 6.72 -3.57 2.20
N SER A 54 6.90 -2.69 3.19
CA SER A 54 7.09 -1.26 2.93
C SER A 54 8.36 -0.98 2.11
N VAL A 55 9.47 -1.66 2.40
CA VAL A 55 10.72 -1.50 1.65
C VAL A 55 10.56 -1.96 0.20
N ILE A 56 9.90 -3.10 -0.02
CA ILE A 56 9.61 -3.58 -1.38
C ILE A 56 8.74 -2.58 -2.13
N LEU A 57 7.71 -2.03 -1.47
CA LEU A 57 6.83 -1.03 -2.07
C LEU A 57 7.60 0.25 -2.45
N PHE A 58 8.47 0.75 -1.57
CA PHE A 58 9.31 1.91 -1.88
C PHE A 58 10.27 1.63 -3.03
N ALA A 59 10.91 0.45 -3.04
CA ALA A 59 11.81 0.05 -4.11
C ALA A 59 11.06 -0.06 -5.46
N ALA A 60 9.86 -0.63 -5.47
CA ALA A 60 9.03 -0.72 -6.67
C ALA A 60 8.58 0.67 -7.14
N ALA A 61 8.12 1.52 -6.23
CA ALA A 61 7.67 2.87 -6.56
C ALA A 61 8.81 3.72 -7.16
N HIS A 62 10.02 3.65 -6.62
CA HIS A 62 11.16 4.41 -7.14
C HIS A 62 11.80 3.77 -8.38
N GLY A 63 11.86 2.45 -8.48
CA GLY A 63 12.45 1.75 -9.62
C GLY A 63 11.59 1.81 -10.89
N LEU A 64 10.27 1.86 -10.74
CA LEU A 64 9.33 1.99 -11.84
C LEU A 64 8.88 3.44 -12.08
N ALA A 65 9.36 4.39 -11.28
CA ALA A 65 9.04 5.79 -11.48
C ALA A 65 9.55 6.26 -12.85
N PRO A 66 8.73 6.96 -13.64
CA PRO A 66 9.21 7.54 -14.88
C PRO A 66 10.30 8.56 -14.59
N GLU A 67 11.35 8.54 -15.42
CA GLU A 67 12.43 9.52 -15.39
C GLU A 67 11.88 10.91 -15.75
N THR A 68 11.60 11.71 -14.73
CA THR A 68 11.09 13.09 -14.84
C THR A 68 12.19 14.13 -14.68
N GLY A 69 13.45 13.70 -14.57
CA GLY A 69 14.60 14.60 -14.43
C GLY A 69 14.85 15.44 -15.69
N ILE A 70 15.39 16.65 -15.48
CA ILE A 70 15.74 17.57 -16.57
C ILE A 70 16.71 16.96 -17.60
N ARG A 71 17.55 16.02 -17.16
CA ARG A 71 18.49 15.30 -18.03
C ARG A 71 17.76 14.38 -19.01
N ALA A 72 16.76 13.63 -18.54
CA ALA A 72 15.95 12.75 -19.39
C ALA A 72 15.19 13.58 -20.43
N TRP A 73 14.59 14.69 -20.00
CA TRP A 73 13.94 15.65 -20.90
C TRP A 73 14.92 16.23 -21.93
N ALA A 74 16.08 16.75 -21.50
CA ALA A 74 17.05 17.38 -22.40
C ALA A 74 17.59 16.39 -23.44
N GLN A 75 17.77 15.13 -23.05
CA GLN A 75 18.22 14.07 -23.96
C GLN A 75 17.17 13.73 -25.02
N GLN A 76 15.89 13.65 -24.64
CA GLN A 76 14.80 13.44 -25.60
C GLN A 76 14.65 14.64 -26.56
N GLU A 77 14.76 15.87 -26.04
CA GLU A 77 14.67 17.09 -26.84
C GLU A 77 15.84 17.20 -27.83
N ALA A 78 17.06 16.84 -27.39
CA ALA A 78 18.24 16.81 -28.26
C ALA A 78 18.09 15.79 -29.40
N ARG A 79 17.53 14.61 -29.13
CA ARG A 79 17.22 13.59 -30.15
C ARG A 79 16.20 14.09 -31.16
N ALA A 80 15.09 14.66 -30.69
CA ALA A 80 14.05 15.21 -31.57
C ALA A 80 14.58 16.32 -32.48
N ARG A 81 15.46 17.20 -31.97
CA ARG A 81 16.11 18.24 -32.80
C ARG A 81 17.07 17.64 -33.83
N LEU A 82 17.78 16.57 -33.49
CA LEU A 82 18.66 15.87 -34.43
C LEU A 82 17.87 15.24 -35.58
N GLU A 83 16.73 14.60 -35.27
CA GLU A 83 15.82 14.02 -36.27
C GLU A 83 15.22 15.07 -37.19
N LEU A 84 14.77 16.20 -36.65
CA LEU A 84 14.25 17.32 -37.44
C LEU A 84 15.33 17.96 -38.31
N LYS A 85 16.58 18.00 -37.84
CA LYS A 85 17.73 18.45 -38.63
C LYS A 85 18.02 17.49 -39.79
N ALA A 86 17.91 16.18 -39.56
CA ALA A 86 18.02 15.17 -40.63
C ALA A 86 16.90 15.29 -41.67
N GLN A 87 15.70 15.73 -41.25
CA GLN A 87 14.57 16.04 -42.13
C GLN A 87 14.68 17.41 -42.83
N GLY A 88 15.78 18.15 -42.62
CA GLY A 88 16.07 19.41 -43.31
C GLY A 88 15.56 20.67 -42.62
N LYS A 89 15.06 20.61 -41.38
CA LYS A 89 14.74 21.81 -40.59
C LYS A 89 15.99 22.32 -39.88
N VAL A 90 16.40 23.54 -40.21
CA VAL A 90 17.66 24.14 -39.71
C VAL A 90 17.40 25.19 -38.62
N ASP A 91 16.19 25.78 -38.60
CA ASP A 91 15.78 26.76 -37.59
C ASP A 91 14.98 26.10 -36.46
N PHE A 92 15.56 26.12 -35.26
CA PHE A 92 14.90 25.72 -34.02
C PHE A 92 14.60 26.95 -33.19
N GLU A 93 13.33 27.16 -32.85
CA GLU A 93 12.91 28.26 -32.00
C GLU A 93 13.09 27.90 -30.52
N PHE A 94 13.67 28.81 -29.74
CA PHE A 94 13.79 28.65 -28.30
C PHE A 94 12.41 28.69 -27.63
N GLY A 95 12.09 27.69 -26.81
CA GLY A 95 10.81 27.59 -26.10
C GLY A 95 9.75 26.70 -26.76
N LYS A 96 9.99 26.20 -27.99
CA LYS A 96 9.17 25.12 -28.58
C LYS A 96 9.74 23.75 -28.19
N HIS A 97 8.85 22.82 -27.80
CA HIS A 97 9.19 21.45 -27.44
C HIS A 97 8.77 20.50 -28.56
N TYR A 98 9.69 19.65 -29.02
CA TYR A 98 9.46 18.80 -30.21
C TYR A 98 9.13 17.35 -29.85
N GLN A 99 8.93 17.05 -28.56
CA GLN A 99 8.72 15.71 -28.00
C GLN A 99 7.29 15.16 -28.13
N ASN A 100 6.29 15.98 -28.48
CA ASN A 100 4.86 15.59 -28.43
C ASN A 100 4.31 14.94 -29.71
N LEU A 101 5.14 14.30 -30.56
CA LEU A 101 4.62 13.71 -31.81
C LEU A 101 3.90 12.35 -31.62
N GLU A 102 4.05 11.68 -30.48
CA GLU A 102 3.36 10.41 -30.20
C GLU A 102 2.82 10.39 -28.77
N LYS A 103 1.53 10.68 -28.58
CA LYS A 103 0.82 10.38 -27.32
C LYS A 103 -0.42 9.55 -27.63
N ASN A 104 -0.20 8.24 -27.83
CA ASN A 104 -1.23 7.21 -27.82
C ASN A 104 -1.31 6.50 -26.44
N GLN A 105 -1.02 7.21 -25.34
CA GLN A 105 -1.09 6.63 -23.98
C GLN A 105 -2.45 6.76 -23.29
N GLU A 106 -3.41 7.47 -23.90
CA GLU A 106 -4.76 7.64 -23.33
C GLU A 106 -5.48 6.29 -23.17
N GLY A 107 -5.36 5.38 -24.15
CA GLY A 107 -6.06 4.09 -24.12
C GLY A 107 -5.52 3.05 -23.14
N SER A 108 -4.35 3.24 -22.53
CA SER A 108 -3.79 2.26 -21.57
C SER A 108 -4.42 2.39 -20.18
N TRP A 109 -4.79 3.61 -19.79
CA TRP A 109 -5.45 3.87 -18.51
C TRP A 109 -6.93 3.50 -18.57
N ASP A 110 -7.57 3.67 -19.72
CA ASP A 110 -8.95 3.24 -19.94
C ASP A 110 -9.08 1.71 -19.81
N LYS A 111 -8.18 0.93 -20.42
CA LYS A 111 -8.17 -0.55 -20.29
C LYS A 111 -7.92 -1.03 -18.87
N PHE A 112 -7.06 -0.36 -18.12
CA PHE A 112 -6.82 -0.68 -16.70
C PHE A 112 -8.07 -0.39 -15.86
N THR A 113 -8.72 0.74 -16.11
CA THR A 113 -9.94 1.16 -15.40
C THR A 113 -11.11 0.22 -15.72
N GLU A 114 -11.28 -0.14 -16.99
CA GLU A 114 -12.29 -1.12 -17.44
C GLU A 114 -12.09 -2.48 -16.75
N LYS A 115 -10.85 -2.97 -16.71
CA LYS A 115 -10.51 -4.24 -16.04
C LYS A 115 -10.68 -4.18 -14.51
N ALA A 116 -10.44 -3.04 -13.89
CA ALA A 116 -10.63 -2.86 -12.45
C ALA A 116 -12.12 -2.76 -12.06
N VAL A 117 -12.97 -2.25 -12.96
CA VAL A 117 -14.42 -2.12 -12.73
C VAL A 117 -15.17 -3.42 -13.01
N ARG A 118 -14.72 -4.25 -13.97
CA ARG A 118 -15.29 -5.57 -14.31
C ARG A 118 -14.66 -6.75 -13.56
N MET A 119 -14.34 -6.60 -12.28
CA MET A 119 -13.70 -7.67 -11.50
C MET A 119 -14.64 -8.84 -11.11
N THR A 120 -15.91 -8.80 -11.53
CA THR A 120 -16.99 -9.70 -11.08
C THR A 120 -17.83 -10.33 -12.21
N ASP A 121 -17.59 -10.02 -13.49
CA ASP A 121 -18.32 -10.65 -14.58
C ASP A 121 -17.44 -11.72 -15.24
N GLU A 122 -17.61 -12.94 -14.73
CA GLU A 122 -17.66 -14.20 -15.47
C GLU A 122 -16.39 -14.63 -16.25
N ASP A 123 -15.62 -15.46 -15.55
CA ASP A 123 -14.73 -16.50 -16.08
C ASP A 123 -15.60 -17.65 -16.65
N ASP A 124 -16.45 -17.34 -17.64
CA ASP A 124 -17.35 -18.32 -18.27
C ASP A 124 -17.54 -17.96 -19.76
N ASP A 125 -16.68 -18.52 -20.59
CA ASP A 125 -16.98 -18.90 -21.98
C ASP A 125 -15.89 -19.91 -22.41
N ASP A 126 -16.01 -21.10 -21.82
CA ASP A 126 -15.74 -22.35 -22.53
C ASP A 126 -16.74 -22.41 -23.70
N ASP A 127 -16.28 -22.18 -24.92
CA ASP A 127 -16.88 -22.76 -26.12
C ASP A 127 -15.75 -23.10 -27.10
N ASP A 128 -15.31 -24.36 -26.99
CA ASP A 128 -14.90 -25.18 -28.13
C ASP A 128 -15.90 -25.01 -29.27
N ASP A 129 -15.42 -24.74 -30.49
CA ASP A 129 -15.94 -25.36 -31.73
C ASP A 129 -15.08 -24.92 -32.95
N GLU A 130 -14.34 -25.90 -33.49
CA GLU A 130 -13.85 -26.14 -34.88
C GLU A 130 -13.36 -25.00 -35.79
#